data_AF-A0A8T7AY07-F1
#
_entry.id   AF-A0A8T7AY07-F1
#
_cell.length_a   1.000
_cell.length_b   1.000
_cell.length_c   1.000
_cell.angle_alpha   90.00
_cell.angle_beta   90.00
_cell.angle_gamma   90.00
#
_symmetry.space_group_name_H-M   'P 1'
#
loop_
_entity.id
_entity.type
_entity.pdbx_description
1 polymer ?
#
loop_
_entity_poly.entity_id
_entity_poly.type
_entity_poly.pdbx_seq_one_letter_code
_entity_poly.pdbx_strand_id
1 'polypeptide(L)'
;PGRVFGEIQGIETTEPAFGLDAYWIEGAQREHAQTVGYSVVDPSTVVATHMSQILKRQAHELLGYEETQQLLDRLGSSAPKLVEDLVPKALSLGVVVRVLQELLVEGVPVRNIRRIAETLAENAPRTQDPQALVAAVRVGLSRSIVQNIVEADQELPVFTLDPGLERILQESMQGAGEGPGLEPGLTERVQQALHGVAERQEIAGEPAVLLAAPALRPWLARLARHGVPNLHVLAYNEVPDDKKLRLVAAVGQQDTEIERRATTA
;
A
#
# COMPACT_ATOMS: atom_id res chain seq x y z
N PRO A 1 -7.49 4.04 17.44
CA PRO A 1 -8.96 4.12 17.45
C PRO A 1 -9.54 3.59 18.77
N GLY A 2 -10.17 4.46 19.56
CA GLY A 2 -10.94 4.10 20.76
C GLY A 2 -12.42 4.34 20.51
N ARG A 3 -13.29 3.53 21.13
CA ARG A 3 -14.72 3.88 21.17
C ARG A 3 -14.86 5.11 22.07
N VAL A 4 -15.34 6.20 21.52
CA VAL A 4 -15.63 7.44 22.27
C VAL A 4 -16.99 7.30 22.93
N PHE A 5 -17.07 7.56 24.23
CA PHE A 5 -18.28 7.35 25.04
C PHE A 5 -18.94 8.66 25.52
N GLY A 6 -18.43 9.83 25.10
CA GLY A 6 -19.03 11.13 25.38
C GLY A 6 -18.34 12.25 24.61
N GLU A 7 -19.05 13.35 24.38
CA GLU A 7 -18.50 14.55 23.72
C GLU A 7 -17.65 15.38 24.69
N ILE A 8 -16.57 15.99 24.19
CA ILE A 8 -15.72 16.91 24.94
C ILE A 8 -15.89 18.34 24.43
N GLN A 9 -15.84 19.32 25.33
CA GLN A 9 -15.81 20.73 24.93
C GLN A 9 -14.43 21.09 24.39
N GLY A 10 -14.38 21.58 23.16
CA GLY A 10 -13.16 22.03 22.50
C GLY A 10 -13.43 22.72 21.17
N ILE A 11 -12.38 23.20 20.52
CA ILE A 11 -12.49 23.77 19.17
C ILE A 11 -12.37 22.61 18.17
N GLU A 12 -13.45 22.36 17.43
CA GLU A 12 -13.48 21.37 16.36
C GLU A 12 -12.42 21.63 15.29
N THR A 13 -11.76 20.57 14.85
CA THR A 13 -10.74 20.62 13.80
C THR A 13 -10.60 19.25 13.14
N THR A 14 -9.75 19.17 12.11
CA THR A 14 -9.39 17.93 11.44
C THR A 14 -7.92 17.66 11.68
N GLU A 15 -7.60 16.45 12.14
CA GLU A 15 -6.22 16.02 12.36
C GLU A 15 -5.47 15.98 11.02
N PRO A 16 -4.29 16.63 10.91
CA PRO A 16 -3.66 16.87 9.63
C PRO A 16 -2.97 15.65 9.00
N ALA A 17 -2.64 14.61 9.76
CA ALA A 17 -1.92 13.44 9.27
C ALA A 17 -2.81 12.37 8.64
N PHE A 18 -4.02 12.19 9.17
CA PHE A 18 -4.98 11.13 8.83
C PHE A 18 -6.37 11.67 8.45
N GLY A 19 -6.64 12.95 8.65
CA GLY A 19 -7.93 13.56 8.28
C GLY A 19 -9.07 13.23 9.25
N LEU A 20 -8.75 12.82 10.48
CA LEU A 20 -9.76 12.42 11.48
C LEU A 20 -10.37 13.63 12.17
N ASP A 21 -11.65 13.52 12.55
CA ASP A 21 -12.30 14.52 13.39
C ASP A 21 -11.60 14.63 14.75
N ALA A 22 -11.29 15.85 15.15
CA ALA A 22 -10.51 16.14 16.34
C ALA A 22 -10.98 17.43 17.03
N TYR A 23 -10.53 17.63 18.27
CA TYR A 23 -10.84 18.80 19.07
C TYR A 23 -9.57 19.35 19.71
N TRP A 24 -9.36 20.66 19.64
CA TRP A 24 -8.42 21.34 20.52
C TRP A 24 -9.06 21.55 21.88
N ILE A 25 -8.43 20.99 22.92
CA ILE A 25 -8.89 21.07 24.31
C ILE A 25 -7.88 21.78 25.18
N GLU A 26 -8.35 22.33 26.30
CA GLU A 26 -7.48 22.90 27.32
C GLU A 26 -6.72 21.79 28.06
N GLY A 27 -5.50 22.08 28.53
CA GLY A 27 -4.65 21.08 29.19
C GLY A 27 -5.31 20.41 30.41
N ALA A 28 -6.17 21.15 31.12
CA ALA A 28 -6.94 20.65 32.26
C ALA A 28 -7.98 19.58 31.89
N GLN A 29 -8.43 19.53 30.63
CA GLN A 29 -9.45 18.58 30.16
C GLN A 29 -8.84 17.24 29.71
N ARG A 30 -7.50 17.11 29.72
CA ARG A 30 -6.78 15.93 29.22
C ARG A 30 -7.23 14.62 29.87
N GLU A 31 -7.25 14.55 31.20
CA GLU A 31 -7.65 13.33 31.92
C GLU A 31 -9.11 12.95 31.62
N HIS A 32 -9.99 13.95 31.52
CA HIS A 32 -11.39 13.75 31.18
C HIS A 32 -11.54 13.18 29.76
N ALA A 33 -10.87 13.78 28.77
CA ALA A 33 -10.89 13.34 27.38
C ALA A 33 -10.40 11.89 27.23
N GLN A 34 -9.34 11.52 27.94
CA GLN A 34 -8.85 10.13 27.96
C GLN A 34 -9.85 9.17 28.61
N THR A 35 -10.51 9.60 29.70
CA THR A 35 -11.52 8.79 30.41
C THR A 35 -12.73 8.47 29.53
N VAL A 36 -13.13 9.40 28.66
CA VAL A 36 -14.25 9.19 27.72
C VAL A 36 -13.82 8.58 26.37
N GLY A 37 -12.55 8.16 26.25
CA GLY A 37 -12.06 7.33 25.14
C GLY A 37 -11.33 8.06 24.01
N TYR A 38 -11.04 9.36 24.14
CA TYR A 38 -10.22 10.07 23.15
C TYR A 38 -8.72 9.81 23.34
N SER A 39 -8.02 9.71 22.21
CA SER A 39 -6.55 9.78 22.18
C SER A 39 -6.09 11.23 22.27
N VAL A 40 -5.47 11.61 23.39
CA VAL A 40 -4.92 12.96 23.56
C VAL A 40 -3.45 12.99 23.16
N VAL A 41 -3.10 13.85 22.21
CA VAL A 41 -1.75 14.10 21.71
C VAL A 41 -1.37 15.56 21.93
N ASP A 42 -0.09 15.81 22.21
CA ASP A 42 0.41 17.18 22.36
C ASP A 42 0.66 17.83 20.97
N PRO A 43 0.68 19.18 20.90
CA PRO A 43 0.88 19.89 19.63
C PRO A 43 2.16 19.51 18.89
N SER A 44 3.25 19.22 19.60
CA SER A 44 4.53 18.86 18.97
C SER A 44 4.47 17.49 18.30
N THR A 45 3.77 16.54 18.92
CA THR A 45 3.46 15.23 18.35
C THR A 45 2.56 15.35 17.11
N VAL A 46 1.58 16.27 17.10
CA VAL A 46 0.75 16.54 15.91
C VAL A 46 1.61 17.01 14.73
N VAL A 47 2.47 18.01 14.95
CA VAL A 47 3.37 18.52 13.91
C VAL A 47 4.34 17.43 13.43
N ALA A 48 4.94 16.69 14.34
CA ALA A 48 5.89 15.61 14.00
C ALA A 48 5.21 14.49 13.20
N THR A 49 4.00 14.09 13.59
CA THR A 49 3.23 13.05 12.89
C THR A 49 2.84 13.50 11.49
N HIS A 50 2.36 14.74 11.36
CA HIS A 50 2.03 15.31 10.06
C HIS A 50 3.25 15.40 9.13
N MET A 51 4.38 15.89 9.63
CA MET A 51 5.62 15.94 8.85
C MET A 51 6.10 14.54 8.45
N SER A 52 6.00 13.56 9.34
CA SER A 52 6.33 12.17 9.03
C SER A 52 5.46 11.61 7.91
N GLN A 53 4.16 11.89 7.91
CA GLN A 53 3.26 11.45 6.84
C GLN A 53 3.57 12.12 5.50
N ILE A 54 3.86 13.42 5.49
CA ILE A 54 4.26 14.13 4.26
C ILE A 54 5.54 13.50 3.69
N LEU A 55 6.55 13.28 4.53
CA LEU A 55 7.82 12.68 4.12
C LEU A 55 7.64 11.26 3.58
N LYS A 56 6.79 10.43 4.21
CA LYS A 56 6.48 9.08 3.71
C LYS A 56 5.80 9.13 2.34
N ARG A 57 4.81 10.02 2.18
CA ARG A 57 4.06 10.16 0.92
C ARG A 57 4.95 10.63 -0.23
N GLN A 58 5.90 11.53 0.06
CA GLN A 58 6.83 12.07 -0.94
C GLN A 58 8.23 11.43 -0.92
N ALA A 59 8.41 10.29 -0.24
CA ALA A 59 9.72 9.66 -0.09
C ALA A 59 10.36 9.31 -1.44
N HIS A 60 9.53 9.00 -2.44
CA HIS A 60 9.99 8.68 -3.79
C HIS A 60 10.57 9.89 -4.56
N GLU A 61 10.11 11.11 -4.27
CA GLU A 61 10.66 12.34 -4.85
C GLU A 61 11.99 12.73 -4.20
N LEU A 62 12.17 12.36 -2.93
CA LEU A 62 13.39 12.62 -2.16
C LEU A 62 14.51 11.62 -2.45
N LEU A 63 14.21 10.47 -3.06
CA LEU A 63 15.19 9.44 -3.36
C LEU A 63 15.71 9.61 -4.80
N GLY A 64 16.94 10.09 -4.94
CA GLY A 64 17.62 10.25 -6.23
C GLY A 64 18.81 9.30 -6.41
N TYR A 65 19.69 9.69 -7.34
CA TYR A 65 20.94 8.98 -7.62
C TYR A 65 21.90 8.97 -6.42
N GLU A 66 22.02 10.11 -5.73
CA GLU A 66 22.94 10.25 -4.61
C GLU A 66 22.51 9.40 -3.42
N GLU A 67 21.22 9.47 -3.03
CA GLU A 67 20.68 8.67 -1.93
C GLU A 67 20.78 7.17 -2.23
N THR A 68 20.52 6.78 -3.48
CA THR A 68 20.65 5.38 -3.91
C THR A 68 22.11 4.92 -3.85
N GLN A 69 23.06 5.74 -4.30
CA GLN A 69 24.49 5.44 -4.19
C GLN A 69 24.90 5.27 -2.73
N GLN A 70 24.49 6.19 -1.84
CA GLN A 70 24.79 6.10 -0.41
C GLN A 70 24.20 4.83 0.22
N LEU A 71 23.01 4.38 -0.19
CA LEU A 71 22.43 3.11 0.27
C LEU A 71 23.27 1.92 -0.18
N LEU A 72 23.74 1.92 -1.43
CA LEU A 72 24.59 0.86 -1.98
C LEU A 72 25.98 0.87 -1.34
N ASP A 73 26.57 2.03 -1.05
CA ASP A 73 27.87 2.13 -0.37
C ASP A 73 27.81 1.57 1.06
N ARG A 74 26.73 1.88 1.79
CA ARG A 74 26.46 1.29 3.12
C ARG A 74 26.29 -0.22 3.03
N LEU A 75 25.56 -0.71 2.02
CA LEU A 75 25.44 -2.16 1.78
C LEU A 75 26.81 -2.77 1.46
N GLY A 76 27.62 -2.10 0.65
CA GLY A 76 28.96 -2.55 0.22
C GLY A 76 29.93 -2.76 1.39
N SER A 77 29.73 -2.04 2.50
CA SER A 77 30.48 -2.29 3.75
C SER A 77 30.21 -3.68 4.35
N SER A 78 29.05 -4.28 4.07
CA SER A 78 28.62 -5.58 4.62
C SER A 78 28.44 -6.70 3.58
N ALA A 79 28.32 -6.33 2.31
CA ALA A 79 28.10 -7.24 1.18
C ALA A 79 28.76 -6.67 -0.10
N PRO A 80 30.09 -6.45 -0.11
CA PRO A 80 30.77 -5.76 -1.21
C PRO A 80 30.58 -6.47 -2.55
N LYS A 81 30.68 -7.80 -2.56
CA LYS A 81 30.53 -8.61 -3.78
C LYS A 81 29.14 -8.49 -4.40
N LEU A 82 28.09 -8.40 -3.58
CA LEU A 82 26.72 -8.21 -4.07
C LEU A 82 26.56 -6.87 -4.77
N VAL A 83 27.12 -5.80 -4.20
CA VAL A 83 27.07 -4.45 -4.80
C VAL A 83 27.86 -4.40 -6.10
N GLU A 84 29.06 -4.97 -6.11
CA GLU A 84 29.92 -5.05 -7.29
C GLU A 84 29.29 -5.86 -8.44
N ASP A 85 28.61 -6.95 -8.11
CA ASP A 85 27.91 -7.81 -9.08
C ASP A 85 26.61 -7.17 -9.57
N LEU A 86 25.96 -6.33 -8.76
CA LEU A 86 24.73 -5.63 -9.13
C LEU A 86 25.01 -4.39 -9.99
N VAL A 87 25.75 -3.40 -9.47
CA VAL A 87 25.98 -2.11 -10.13
C VAL A 87 27.49 -1.88 -10.32
N PRO A 88 27.95 -1.54 -11.55
CA PRO A 88 27.19 -1.38 -12.79
C PRO A 88 27.05 -2.68 -13.62
N LYS A 89 27.50 -3.84 -13.11
CA LYS A 89 27.67 -5.06 -13.92
C LYS A 89 26.33 -5.64 -14.41
N ALA A 90 25.36 -5.80 -13.53
CA ALA A 90 24.08 -6.42 -13.86
C ALA A 90 23.01 -5.39 -14.22
N LEU A 91 22.98 -4.23 -13.55
CA LEU A 91 22.05 -3.11 -13.77
C LEU A 91 22.79 -1.78 -13.72
N SER A 92 22.27 -0.78 -14.43
CA SER A 92 22.69 0.60 -14.22
C SER A 92 22.14 1.15 -12.90
N LEU A 93 22.84 2.13 -12.31
CA LEU A 93 22.35 2.82 -11.10
C LEU A 93 20.96 3.43 -11.32
N GLY A 94 20.69 3.96 -12.52
CA GLY A 94 19.39 4.54 -12.87
C GLY A 94 18.22 3.55 -12.82
N VAL A 95 18.45 2.28 -13.19
CA VAL A 95 17.42 1.23 -13.04
C VAL A 95 17.15 0.96 -11.56
N VAL A 96 18.20 0.87 -10.74
CA VAL A 96 18.06 0.67 -9.28
C VAL A 96 17.30 1.84 -8.65
N VAL A 97 17.66 3.08 -8.99
CA VAL A 97 16.94 4.30 -8.56
C VAL A 97 15.46 4.17 -8.90
N ARG A 98 15.13 3.81 -10.16
CA ARG A 98 13.73 3.71 -10.57
C ARG A 98 12.97 2.64 -9.80
N VAL A 99 13.56 1.47 -9.57
CA VAL A 99 12.94 0.41 -8.77
C VAL A 99 12.68 0.87 -7.35
N LEU A 100 13.66 1.49 -6.68
CA LEU A 100 13.48 1.98 -5.30
C LEU A 100 12.41 3.08 -5.22
N GLN A 101 12.36 3.99 -6.20
CA GLN A 101 11.32 5.02 -6.28
C GLN A 101 9.93 4.38 -6.42
N GLU A 102 9.74 3.43 -7.34
CA GLU A 102 8.45 2.75 -7.53
C GLU A 102 8.01 1.97 -6.28
N LEU A 103 8.93 1.36 -5.53
CA LEU A 103 8.60 0.74 -4.24
C LEU A 103 8.08 1.79 -3.23
N LEU A 104 8.77 2.93 -3.10
CA LEU A 104 8.39 4.00 -2.18
C LEU A 104 7.08 4.68 -2.57
N VAL A 105 6.86 4.85 -3.87
CA VAL A 105 5.60 5.33 -4.46
C VAL A 105 4.40 4.48 -4.00
N GLU A 106 4.61 3.20 -3.75
CA GLU A 106 3.60 2.25 -3.27
C GLU A 106 3.64 2.02 -1.76
N GLY A 107 4.39 2.86 -1.03
CA GLY A 107 4.55 2.75 0.42
C GLY A 107 5.36 1.53 0.87
N VAL A 108 6.08 0.85 -0.03
CA VAL A 108 6.96 -0.28 0.33
C VAL A 108 8.30 0.24 0.87
N PRO A 109 8.66 -0.08 2.13
CA PRO A 109 9.90 0.38 2.72
C PRO A 109 11.13 -0.26 2.08
N VAL A 110 12.11 0.56 1.71
CA VAL A 110 13.38 0.13 1.11
C VAL A 110 14.48 -0.19 2.13
N ARG A 111 14.09 -0.37 3.40
CA ARG A 111 15.02 -0.60 4.53
C ARG A 111 15.85 -1.88 4.38
N ASN A 112 15.29 -2.91 3.74
CA ASN A 112 16.00 -4.18 3.50
C ASN A 112 16.71 -4.15 2.14
N ILE A 113 17.68 -3.22 2.02
CA ILE A 113 18.41 -3.01 0.76
C ILE A 113 19.17 -4.25 0.30
N ARG A 114 19.61 -5.10 1.24
CA ARG A 114 20.25 -6.38 0.94
C ARG A 114 19.31 -7.29 0.14
N ARG A 115 18.10 -7.54 0.65
CA ARG A 115 17.12 -8.40 -0.03
C ARG A 115 16.70 -7.83 -1.38
N ILE A 116 16.56 -6.50 -1.48
CA ILE A 116 16.28 -5.81 -2.73
C ILE A 116 17.41 -6.07 -3.74
N ALA A 117 18.67 -5.84 -3.34
CA ALA A 117 19.83 -6.04 -4.19
C ALA A 117 20.02 -7.51 -4.64
N GLU A 118 19.81 -8.47 -3.73
CA GLU A 118 19.81 -9.91 -4.06
C GLU A 118 18.77 -10.22 -5.13
N THR A 119 17.52 -9.79 -4.92
CA THR A 119 16.42 -10.06 -5.86
C THR A 119 16.66 -9.40 -7.21
N LEU A 120 17.22 -8.19 -7.23
CA LEU A 120 17.61 -7.51 -8.47
C LEU A 120 18.72 -8.26 -9.20
N ALA A 121 19.78 -8.68 -8.51
CA ALA A 121 20.88 -9.42 -9.10
C ALA A 121 20.43 -10.78 -9.69
N GLU A 122 19.50 -11.47 -9.03
CA GLU A 122 18.92 -12.72 -9.51
C GLU A 122 18.08 -12.54 -10.79
N ASN A 123 17.39 -11.41 -10.93
CA ASN A 123 16.45 -11.17 -12.05
C ASN A 123 17.06 -10.36 -13.20
N ALA A 124 18.13 -9.60 -12.97
CA ALA A 124 18.81 -8.78 -13.97
C ALA A 124 19.24 -9.55 -15.24
N PRO A 125 19.70 -10.82 -15.19
CA PRO A 125 20.01 -11.57 -16.41
C PRO A 125 18.80 -11.86 -17.29
N ARG A 126 17.59 -11.85 -16.73
CA ARG A 126 16.33 -12.13 -17.44
C ARG A 126 15.67 -10.87 -17.98
N THR A 127 15.78 -9.76 -17.25
CA THR A 127 15.13 -8.50 -17.63
C THR A 127 15.86 -7.31 -17.02
N GLN A 128 15.85 -6.20 -17.75
CA GLN A 128 16.34 -4.88 -17.32
C GLN A 128 15.19 -3.89 -17.17
N ASP A 129 13.95 -4.31 -17.44
CA ASP A 129 12.75 -3.47 -17.32
C ASP A 129 12.46 -3.18 -15.84
N PRO A 130 12.44 -1.90 -15.41
CA PRO A 130 12.14 -1.53 -14.05
C PRO A 130 10.79 -2.05 -13.55
N GLN A 131 9.75 -2.12 -14.39
CA GLN A 131 8.43 -2.60 -13.94
C GLN A 131 8.46 -4.08 -13.58
N ALA A 132 9.06 -4.91 -14.44
CA ALA A 132 9.28 -6.33 -14.15
C ALA A 132 10.15 -6.53 -12.90
N LEU A 133 11.21 -5.73 -12.73
CA LEU A 133 12.08 -5.80 -11.56
C LEU A 133 11.37 -5.40 -10.26
N VAL A 134 10.52 -4.37 -10.28
CA VAL A 134 9.68 -3.98 -9.13
C VAL A 134 8.78 -5.15 -8.72
N ALA A 135 8.10 -5.80 -9.67
CA ALA A 135 7.26 -6.96 -9.36
C ALA A 135 8.06 -8.10 -8.71
N ALA A 136 9.26 -8.40 -9.22
CA ALA A 136 10.13 -9.41 -8.63
C ALA A 136 10.59 -9.04 -7.21
N VAL A 137 11.03 -7.80 -7.00
CA VAL A 137 11.48 -7.30 -5.69
C VAL A 137 10.34 -7.34 -4.67
N ARG A 138 9.12 -6.96 -5.07
CA ARG A 138 7.96 -7.03 -4.19
C ARG A 138 7.65 -8.45 -3.73
N VAL A 139 7.73 -9.44 -4.61
CA VAL A 139 7.62 -10.86 -4.23
C VAL A 139 8.73 -11.24 -3.25
N GLY A 140 9.96 -10.81 -3.50
CA GLY A 140 11.11 -11.00 -2.60
C GLY A 140 10.95 -10.32 -1.23
N LEU A 141 10.08 -9.31 -1.13
CA LEU A 141 9.72 -8.55 0.07
C LEU A 141 8.33 -8.90 0.64
N SER A 142 7.64 -9.91 0.12
CA SER A 142 6.28 -10.33 0.51
C SER A 142 6.00 -10.25 2.01
N ARG A 143 6.84 -10.90 2.83
CA ARG A 143 6.73 -10.88 4.30
C ARG A 143 6.77 -9.47 4.87
N SER A 144 7.72 -8.64 4.42
CA SER A 144 7.86 -7.25 4.88
C SER A 144 6.66 -6.41 4.45
N ILE A 145 6.14 -6.60 3.24
CA ILE A 145 4.97 -5.88 2.74
C ILE A 145 3.75 -6.22 3.60
N VAL A 146 3.45 -7.50 3.80
CA VAL A 146 2.30 -7.94 4.60
C VAL A 146 2.42 -7.49 6.06
N GLN A 147 3.61 -7.57 6.66
CA GLN A 147 3.86 -7.11 8.03
C GLN A 147 3.68 -5.59 8.23
N ASN A 148 3.78 -4.79 7.17
CA ASN A 148 3.50 -3.36 7.26
C ASN A 148 2.00 -3.06 7.21
N ILE A 149 1.17 -4.02 6.81
CA ILE A 149 -0.29 -3.87 6.69
C ILE A 149 -0.99 -4.45 7.92
N VAL A 150 -0.59 -5.65 8.33
CA VAL A 150 -1.14 -6.35 9.50
C VAL A 150 -0.02 -6.96 10.33
N GLU A 151 -0.27 -7.13 11.63
CA GLU A 151 0.65 -7.87 12.50
C GLU A 151 0.84 -9.33 12.02
N ALA A 152 1.93 -9.95 12.47
CA ALA A 152 2.36 -11.24 11.92
C ALA A 152 1.33 -12.36 12.14
N ASP A 153 0.67 -12.37 13.28
CA ASP A 153 -0.29 -13.38 13.76
C ASP A 153 -1.75 -13.14 13.32
N GLN A 154 -2.08 -11.91 12.91
CA GLN A 154 -3.43 -11.57 12.45
C GLN A 154 -3.74 -12.15 11.07
N GLU A 155 -5.00 -12.48 10.80
CA GLU A 155 -5.43 -12.83 9.43
C GLU A 155 -5.41 -11.57 8.56
N LEU A 156 -5.03 -11.71 7.28
CA LEU A 156 -5.07 -10.60 6.33
C LEU A 156 -6.49 -10.51 5.73
N PRO A 157 -7.29 -9.46 6.04
CA PRO A 157 -8.54 -9.23 5.35
C PRO A 157 -8.27 -8.85 3.91
N VAL A 158 -8.90 -9.56 2.97
CA VAL A 158 -8.66 -9.36 1.54
C VAL A 158 -9.96 -9.28 0.75
N PHE A 159 -9.92 -8.44 -0.27
CA PHE A 159 -10.90 -8.36 -1.33
C PHE A 159 -10.28 -8.94 -2.60
N THR A 160 -11.07 -9.63 -3.41
CA THR A 160 -10.64 -10.10 -4.72
C THR A 160 -11.47 -9.43 -5.80
N LEU A 161 -11.03 -9.48 -7.05
CA LEU A 161 -11.91 -9.13 -8.16
C LEU A 161 -12.87 -10.30 -8.44
N ASP A 162 -14.07 -9.98 -8.95
CA ASP A 162 -14.93 -10.99 -9.55
C ASP A 162 -14.21 -11.66 -10.73
N PRO A 163 -14.24 -13.00 -10.88
CA PRO A 163 -13.51 -13.70 -11.93
C PRO A 163 -13.85 -13.23 -13.35
N GLY A 164 -15.10 -12.82 -13.60
CA GLY A 164 -15.53 -12.27 -14.89
C GLY A 164 -14.88 -10.92 -15.16
N LEU A 165 -14.89 -10.03 -14.17
CA LEU A 165 -14.21 -8.74 -14.25
C LEU A 165 -12.69 -8.90 -14.42
N GLU A 166 -12.07 -9.78 -13.64
CA GLU A 166 -10.63 -10.05 -13.72
C GLU A 166 -10.23 -10.51 -15.13
N ARG A 167 -11.02 -11.40 -15.75
CA ARG A 167 -10.78 -11.86 -17.12
C ARG A 167 -10.89 -10.74 -18.15
N ILE A 168 -11.94 -9.92 -18.07
CA ILE A 168 -12.11 -8.78 -18.98
C ILE A 168 -10.92 -7.83 -18.88
N LEU A 169 -10.49 -7.50 -17.65
CA LEU A 169 -9.34 -6.63 -17.42
C LEU A 169 -8.04 -7.22 -17.99
N GLN A 170 -7.83 -8.54 -17.84
CA GLN A 170 -6.66 -9.21 -18.39
C GLN A 170 -6.66 -9.19 -19.93
N GLU A 171 -7.80 -9.45 -20.57
CA GLU A 171 -7.94 -9.42 -22.03
C GLU A 171 -7.70 -8.02 -22.58
N SER A 172 -8.24 -6.97 -21.94
CA SER A 172 -8.01 -5.57 -22.33
C SER A 172 -6.56 -5.11 -22.16
N MET A 173 -5.82 -5.69 -21.21
CA MET A 173 -4.41 -5.39 -21.01
C MET A 173 -3.50 -6.10 -22.01
N GLN A 174 -3.85 -7.30 -22.48
CA GLN A 174 -3.07 -8.03 -23.48
C GLN A 174 -3.18 -7.43 -24.88
N GLY A 175 -4.31 -6.79 -25.20
CA GLY A 175 -4.55 -6.18 -26.51
C GLY A 175 -3.87 -4.83 -26.73
N ALA A 176 -3.24 -4.25 -25.70
CA ALA A 176 -2.82 -2.87 -25.73
C ALA A 176 -1.32 -2.71 -25.45
N GLY A 177 -0.55 -2.48 -26.52
CA GLY A 177 0.91 -2.51 -26.50
C GLY A 177 1.59 -1.49 -25.58
N GLU A 178 0.94 -0.36 -25.24
CA GLU A 178 1.54 0.74 -24.45
C GLU A 178 0.67 1.24 -23.26
N GLY A 179 -0.31 0.46 -22.84
CA GLY A 179 -1.16 0.79 -21.68
C GLY A 179 -2.54 0.16 -21.83
N PRO A 180 -3.29 -0.08 -20.75
CA PRO A 180 -4.57 -0.77 -20.84
C PRO A 180 -5.49 -0.08 -21.85
N GLY A 181 -5.89 -0.79 -22.90
CA GLY A 181 -6.92 -0.36 -23.85
C GLY A 181 -8.31 -0.49 -23.23
N LEU A 182 -8.46 -0.03 -21.98
CA LEU A 182 -9.67 -0.14 -21.22
C LEU A 182 -10.62 0.98 -21.61
N GLU A 183 -11.88 0.62 -21.84
CA GLU A 183 -12.94 1.59 -22.03
C GLU A 183 -13.07 2.48 -20.76
N PRO A 184 -13.24 3.81 -20.91
CA PRO A 184 -13.36 4.73 -19.77
C PRO A 184 -14.42 4.28 -18.74
N GLY A 185 -15.57 3.81 -19.22
CA GLY A 185 -16.65 3.33 -18.35
C GLY A 185 -16.32 2.05 -17.56
N LEU A 186 -15.36 1.24 -18.00
CA LEU A 186 -14.88 0.11 -17.19
C LEU A 186 -13.93 0.59 -16.08
N THR A 187 -13.04 1.53 -16.40
CA THR A 187 -12.13 2.14 -15.42
C THR A 187 -12.90 2.84 -14.30
N GLU A 188 -13.91 3.63 -14.63
CA GLU A 188 -14.78 4.30 -13.65
C GLU A 188 -15.50 3.31 -12.73
N ARG A 189 -16.03 2.21 -13.29
CA ARG A 189 -16.68 1.15 -12.51
C ARG A 189 -15.72 0.49 -11.53
N VAL A 190 -14.50 0.15 -11.97
CA VAL A 190 -13.48 -0.41 -11.08
C VAL A 190 -13.15 0.60 -9.98
N GLN A 191 -12.92 1.86 -10.31
CA GLN A 191 -12.59 2.89 -9.34
C GLN A 191 -13.68 3.07 -8.27
N GLN A 192 -14.96 3.12 -8.68
CA GLN A 192 -16.10 3.18 -7.75
C GLN A 192 -16.14 1.97 -6.83
N ALA A 193 -15.90 0.77 -7.37
CA ALA A 193 -15.93 -0.45 -6.58
C ALA A 193 -14.77 -0.51 -5.57
N LEU A 194 -13.58 -0.03 -5.94
CA LEU A 194 -12.44 0.11 -5.03
C LEU A 194 -12.72 1.12 -3.91
N HIS A 195 -13.41 2.22 -4.21
CA HIS A 195 -13.79 3.22 -3.22
C HIS A 195 -14.75 2.65 -2.18
N GLY A 196 -15.82 1.97 -2.62
CA GLY A 196 -16.78 1.35 -1.70
C GLY A 196 -16.16 0.27 -0.81
N VAL A 197 -15.14 -0.46 -1.28
CA VAL A 197 -14.38 -1.39 -0.46
C VAL A 197 -13.60 -0.68 0.65
N ALA A 198 -12.91 0.42 0.30
CA ALA A 198 -12.11 1.13 1.27
C ALA A 198 -12.95 1.83 2.34
N GLU A 199 -14.08 2.44 1.97
CA GLU A 199 -15.01 3.03 2.94
C GLU A 199 -15.52 1.99 3.94
N ARG A 200 -15.91 0.80 3.46
CA ARG A 200 -16.37 -0.30 4.33
C ARG A 200 -15.30 -0.72 5.34
N GLN A 201 -14.04 -0.82 4.91
CA GLN A 201 -12.92 -1.20 5.78
C GLN A 201 -12.53 -0.09 6.75
N GLU A 202 -12.61 1.17 6.32
CA GLU A 202 -12.39 2.33 7.18
C GLU A 202 -13.39 2.37 8.33
N ILE A 203 -14.69 2.14 8.04
CA ILE A 203 -15.75 2.02 9.06
C ILE A 203 -15.48 0.83 10.01
N ALA A 204 -14.97 -0.29 9.48
CA ALA A 204 -14.62 -1.46 10.27
C ALA A 204 -13.32 -1.28 11.09
N GLY A 205 -12.54 -0.23 10.83
CA GLY A 205 -11.22 -0.04 11.44
C GLY A 205 -10.18 -1.08 11.00
N GLU A 206 -10.37 -1.69 9.83
CA GLU A 206 -9.50 -2.71 9.26
C GLU A 206 -8.74 -2.18 8.04
N PRO A 207 -7.56 -2.73 7.69
CA PRO A 207 -6.88 -2.35 6.46
C PRO A 207 -7.66 -2.80 5.23
N ALA A 208 -7.67 -1.97 4.18
CA ALA A 208 -8.22 -2.32 2.88
C ALA A 208 -7.14 -2.95 2.01
N VAL A 209 -7.31 -4.21 1.63
CA VAL A 209 -6.34 -4.96 0.80
C VAL A 209 -7.03 -5.64 -0.37
N LEU A 210 -6.70 -5.23 -1.59
CA LEU A 210 -7.11 -5.89 -2.82
C LEU A 210 -6.05 -6.91 -3.24
N LEU A 211 -6.45 -8.18 -3.38
CA LEU A 211 -5.68 -9.21 -4.06
C LEU A 211 -6.07 -9.26 -5.55
N ALA A 212 -5.05 -9.30 -6.40
CA ALA A 212 -5.23 -9.38 -7.85
C ALA A 212 -4.18 -10.27 -8.51
N ALA A 213 -4.42 -10.67 -9.77
CA ALA A 213 -3.41 -11.31 -10.58
C ALA A 213 -2.15 -10.43 -10.74
N PRO A 214 -0.94 -11.03 -10.76
CA PRO A 214 0.32 -10.29 -10.90
C PRO A 214 0.36 -9.32 -12.10
N ALA A 215 -0.26 -9.70 -13.22
CA ALA A 215 -0.31 -8.87 -14.42
C ALA A 215 -1.19 -7.61 -14.28
N LEU A 216 -2.26 -7.67 -13.47
CA LEU A 216 -3.17 -6.54 -13.26
C LEU A 216 -2.72 -5.61 -12.14
N ARG A 217 -1.93 -6.14 -11.20
CA ARG A 217 -1.57 -5.48 -9.96
C ARG A 217 -0.94 -4.08 -10.14
N PRO A 218 0.03 -3.86 -11.04
CA PRO A 218 0.60 -2.52 -11.25
C PRO A 218 -0.43 -1.48 -11.72
N TRP A 219 -1.36 -1.91 -12.58
CA TRP A 219 -2.42 -1.04 -13.09
C TRP A 219 -3.43 -0.70 -11.99
N LEU A 220 -3.90 -1.72 -11.26
CA LEU A 220 -4.82 -1.54 -10.12
C LEU A 220 -4.20 -0.67 -9.03
N ALA A 221 -2.92 -0.84 -8.72
CA ALA A 221 -2.21 -0.03 -7.74
C ALA A 221 -2.13 1.44 -8.16
N ARG A 222 -1.88 1.71 -9.45
CA ARG A 222 -1.88 3.07 -10.00
C ARG A 222 -3.28 3.69 -9.95
N LEU A 223 -4.31 2.94 -10.31
CA LEU A 223 -5.70 3.40 -10.25
C LEU A 223 -6.13 3.70 -8.81
N ALA A 224 -5.82 2.79 -7.88
CA ALA A 224 -6.11 2.93 -6.45
C ALA A 224 -5.45 4.17 -5.86
N ARG A 225 -4.19 4.47 -6.22
CA ARG A 225 -3.47 5.63 -5.68
C ARG A 225 -4.17 6.97 -5.93
N HIS A 226 -4.84 7.12 -7.07
CA HIS A 226 -5.54 8.36 -7.40
C HIS A 226 -6.93 8.46 -6.77
N GLY A 227 -7.61 7.33 -6.54
CA GLY A 227 -8.98 7.31 -6.06
C GLY A 227 -9.16 6.94 -4.58
N VAL A 228 -8.20 6.22 -3.99
CA VAL A 228 -8.35 5.53 -2.70
C VAL A 228 -6.98 5.39 -1.98
N PRO A 229 -6.51 6.43 -1.27
CA PRO A 229 -5.14 6.50 -0.74
C PRO A 229 -4.74 5.39 0.25
N ASN A 230 -5.69 4.83 0.98
CA ASN A 230 -5.47 3.83 2.03
C ASN A 230 -5.67 2.38 1.55
N LEU A 231 -5.90 2.17 0.24
CA LEU A 231 -6.07 0.84 -0.32
C LEU A 231 -4.72 0.22 -0.71
N HIS A 232 -4.39 -0.91 -0.11
CA HIS A 232 -3.24 -1.71 -0.50
C HIS A 232 -3.62 -2.66 -1.63
N VAL A 233 -2.83 -2.68 -2.71
CA VAL A 233 -3.00 -3.64 -3.81
C VAL A 233 -1.83 -4.61 -3.81
N LEU A 234 -2.12 -5.88 -3.55
CA LEU A 234 -1.14 -6.97 -3.54
C LEU A 234 -1.43 -7.97 -4.65
N ALA A 235 -0.36 -8.55 -5.21
CA ALA A 235 -0.51 -9.68 -6.11
C ALA A 235 -0.62 -10.98 -5.31
N TYR A 236 -1.26 -12.01 -5.88
CA TYR A 236 -1.37 -13.31 -5.19
C TYR A 236 -0.02 -13.88 -4.76
N ASN A 237 1.04 -13.68 -5.55
CA ASN A 237 2.40 -14.12 -5.26
C ASN A 237 3.18 -13.19 -4.29
N GLU A 238 2.57 -12.10 -3.82
CA GLU A 238 3.15 -11.22 -2.79
C GLU A 238 2.65 -11.58 -1.39
N VAL A 239 1.74 -12.55 -1.28
CA VAL A 239 1.26 -13.09 0.00
C VAL A 239 2.10 -14.32 0.36
N PRO A 240 2.76 -14.36 1.53
CA PRO A 240 3.46 -15.56 1.99
C PRO A 240 2.51 -16.75 2.16
N ASP A 241 2.95 -17.95 1.79
CA ASP A 241 2.12 -19.18 1.85
C ASP A 241 1.61 -19.53 3.26
N ASP A 242 2.32 -19.08 4.29
CA ASP A 242 1.97 -19.28 5.69
C ASP A 242 1.00 -18.22 6.25
N LYS A 243 0.65 -17.19 5.47
CA LYS A 243 -0.28 -16.15 5.89
C LYS A 243 -1.73 -16.61 5.71
N LYS A 244 -2.49 -16.58 6.80
CA LYS A 244 -3.94 -16.81 6.76
C LYS A 244 -4.66 -15.62 6.12
N LEU A 245 -5.51 -15.92 5.15
CA LEU A 245 -6.35 -14.96 4.45
C LEU A 245 -7.79 -15.04 4.94
N ARG A 246 -8.43 -13.89 5.17
CA ARG A 246 -9.86 -13.78 5.40
C ARG A 246 -10.51 -13.04 4.24
N LEU A 247 -11.24 -13.77 3.40
CA LEU A 247 -11.97 -13.16 2.29
C LEU A 247 -13.14 -12.33 2.82
N VAL A 248 -13.12 -11.03 2.55
CA VAL A 248 -14.18 -10.10 2.96
C VAL A 248 -15.28 -10.03 1.90
N ALA A 249 -14.91 -9.76 0.64
CA ALA A 249 -15.84 -9.71 -0.48
C ALA A 249 -15.10 -9.83 -1.84
N ALA A 250 -15.87 -10.09 -2.90
CA ALA A 250 -15.43 -9.98 -4.29
C ALA A 250 -15.96 -8.68 -4.92
N VAL A 251 -15.06 -7.90 -5.52
CA VAL A 251 -15.31 -6.61 -6.17
C VAL A 251 -15.79 -6.86 -7.61
N GLY A 252 -17.02 -6.45 -7.93
CA GLY A 252 -17.61 -6.60 -9.26
C GLY A 252 -18.84 -7.51 -9.32
N GLN A 253 -19.16 -8.22 -8.24
CA GLN A 253 -20.50 -8.77 -8.08
C GLN A 253 -21.47 -7.61 -7.80
N GLN A 254 -22.55 -7.52 -8.60
CA GLN A 254 -23.71 -6.71 -8.20
C GLN A 254 -24.14 -7.19 -6.82
N ASP A 255 -24.31 -6.27 -5.85
CA ASP A 255 -24.72 -6.52 -4.46
C ASP A 255 -26.05 -7.32 -4.38
N THR A 256 -26.05 -8.60 -4.75
CA THR A 256 -27.27 -9.42 -4.83
C THR A 256 -27.36 -10.38 -3.64
N GLU A 257 -26.28 -10.52 -2.86
CA GLU A 257 -26.22 -11.50 -1.77
C GLU A 257 -26.38 -10.88 -0.37
N ILE A 258 -26.17 -9.56 -0.22
CA ILE A 258 -26.36 -8.88 1.07
C ILE A 258 -27.85 -8.61 1.34
N GLU A 259 -28.68 -8.31 0.32
CA GLU A 259 -30.13 -8.12 0.50
C GLU A 259 -30.89 -9.43 0.82
N ARG A 260 -30.37 -10.60 0.38
CA ARG A 260 -31.02 -11.89 0.65
C ARG A 260 -30.90 -12.35 2.11
N ARG A 261 -29.86 -11.91 2.83
CA ARG A 261 -29.74 -12.18 4.27
C ARG A 261 -30.59 -11.24 5.13
N ALA A 262 -30.89 -10.03 4.65
CA ALA A 262 -31.75 -9.08 5.37
C ALA A 262 -33.26 -9.39 5.24
N THR A 263 -33.68 -10.20 4.25
CA THR A 263 -35.09 -10.57 4.05
C THR A 263 -35.46 -11.91 4.71
N THR A 264 -34.49 -12.64 5.27
CA THR A 264 -34.71 -13.97 5.88
C THR A 264 -34.40 -14.00 7.40
N ALA A 265 -34.37 -12.84 8.07
CA ALA A 265 -34.22 -12.74 9.52
C ALA A 265 -35.42 -12.01 10.14
#